data_AF-A0A2M8NIL4-F1
#
_entry.id   AF-A0A2M8NIL4-F1
#
_cell.length_a   1.000
_cell.length_b   1.000
_cell.length_c   1.000
_cell.angle_alpha   90.00
_cell.angle_beta   90.00
_cell.angle_gamma   90.00
#
_symmetry.space_group_name_H-M   'P 1'
#
loop_
_entity.id
_entity.type
_entity.pdbx_description
1 polymer ?
#
loop_
_entity_poly.entity_id
_entity_poly.type
_entity_poly.pdbx_seq_one_letter_code
_entity_poly.pdbx_strand_id
1 'polypeptide(L)'
;PQLFNPESNALLNAFYIILFPLFGLITALVQLGRLRAAILLFMLLTLMPVPAAITQVSNPLNVVVLIVPLLAGMLLLNRPVQIALIAFIAAAFAARLILQTNYTRTVRFTPAENVISHLVIFGSVLGLTAGSALIVASITQRFSRRAANARALLSGVGGFRGSVSGIYDDERIFVRALELLQRTLGYTLASAYRLNESGSFTRLRLGGIGQDIVRTDIRLSEDLSGVGEAARRLDTIIVSNLESGTRSAHILAPARWSISLPIMRGGVLLGVLDVQTAEPNGFSEDERDGFLILAEQIAGALFDAREFQEFQRISREQEEQLERYREQLGQVEHRSQQALATAWDRYVQVRTSAGEIGSFGFDLQRAPSGSALMPASDLPPSIREALSSGDVHIVNNERGQIVHAPVIFRGEVLGAMTFQMPPGRLLSERQIDVLRAITSR
;
A
#
# COMPACT_ATOMS: atom_id res chain seq x y z
N PRO A 1 3.19 87.47 -0.68
CA PRO A 1 2.96 86.77 -1.97
C PRO A 1 4.23 86.04 -2.49
N GLN A 2 4.76 85.09 -1.72
CA GLN A 2 5.81 84.14 -2.13
C GLN A 2 5.63 82.77 -1.42
N LEU A 3 4.38 82.30 -1.28
CA LEU A 3 4.03 81.17 -0.39
C LEU A 3 3.55 79.89 -1.10
N PHE A 4 3.77 79.77 -2.40
CA PHE A 4 3.66 78.49 -3.09
C PHE A 4 4.92 78.31 -3.93
N ASN A 5 5.87 77.53 -3.41
CA ASN A 5 6.90 76.95 -4.25
C ASN A 5 6.36 75.57 -4.71
N PRO A 6 5.77 75.45 -5.91
CA PRO A 6 5.12 74.23 -6.38
C PRO A 6 6.09 73.06 -6.57
N GLU A 7 7.40 73.31 -6.56
CA GLU A 7 8.42 72.28 -6.80
C GLU A 7 8.56 71.27 -5.64
N SER A 8 8.30 71.67 -4.38
CA SER A 8 8.52 70.76 -3.23
C SER A 8 7.47 69.65 -3.13
N ASN A 9 6.26 69.89 -3.65
CA ASN A 9 5.17 68.90 -3.63
C ASN A 9 5.08 68.07 -4.92
N ALA A 10 5.67 68.55 -6.02
CA ALA A 10 5.69 67.84 -7.29
C ALA A 10 6.48 66.52 -7.22
N LEU A 11 7.63 66.52 -6.53
CA LEU A 11 8.45 65.31 -6.33
C LEU A 11 7.74 64.27 -5.45
N LEU A 12 7.04 64.70 -4.40
CA LEU A 12 6.30 63.81 -3.52
C LEU A 12 5.09 63.19 -4.24
N ASN A 13 4.35 63.99 -5.01
CA ASN A 13 3.23 63.50 -5.82
C ASN A 13 3.70 62.56 -6.95
N ALA A 14 4.83 62.86 -7.61
CA ALA A 14 5.44 61.97 -8.59
C ALA A 14 5.86 60.63 -7.96
N PHE A 15 6.35 60.63 -6.72
CA PHE A 15 6.71 59.43 -5.99
C PHE A 15 5.50 58.51 -5.73
N TYR A 16 4.36 59.05 -5.30
CA TYR A 16 3.13 58.26 -5.10
C TYR A 16 2.54 57.71 -6.41
N ILE A 17 2.66 58.45 -7.52
CA ILE A 17 2.20 58.03 -8.86
C ILE A 17 3.01 56.83 -9.37
N ILE A 18 4.31 56.76 -9.06
CA ILE A 18 5.20 55.65 -9.45
C ILE A 18 4.99 54.43 -8.54
N LEU A 19 4.62 54.63 -7.26
CA LEU A 19 4.48 53.55 -6.28
C LEU A 19 3.31 52.60 -6.60
N PHE A 20 2.19 53.15 -7.08
CA PHE A 20 0.97 52.39 -7.37
C PHE A 20 1.13 51.31 -8.46
N PRO A 21 1.68 51.59 -9.66
CA PRO A 21 1.92 50.56 -10.67
C PRO A 21 3.00 49.55 -10.24
N LEU A 22 3.98 49.96 -9.45
CA LEU A 22 5.00 49.06 -8.89
C LEU A 22 4.40 48.08 -7.87
N PHE A 23 3.44 48.52 -7.05
CA PHE A 23 2.68 47.63 -6.18
C PHE A 23 1.84 46.62 -6.97
N GLY A 24 1.21 47.06 -8.06
CA GLY A 24 0.50 46.18 -9.01
C GLY A 24 1.42 45.15 -9.68
N LEU A 25 2.67 45.51 -9.98
CA LEU A 25 3.66 44.59 -10.52
C LEU A 25 4.11 43.55 -9.49
N ILE A 26 4.28 43.96 -8.23
CA ILE A 26 4.61 43.05 -7.11
C ILE A 26 3.48 42.03 -6.93
N THR A 27 2.21 42.47 -6.91
CA THR A 27 1.07 41.55 -6.77
C THR A 27 0.94 40.61 -7.96
N ALA A 28 1.17 41.09 -9.19
CA ALA A 28 1.22 40.24 -10.38
C ALA A 28 2.34 39.19 -10.30
N LEU A 29 3.54 39.56 -9.85
CA LEU A 29 4.66 38.62 -9.67
C LEU A 29 4.38 37.56 -8.61
N VAL A 30 3.64 37.90 -7.55
CA VAL A 30 3.18 36.94 -6.54
C VAL A 30 2.16 35.98 -7.14
N GLN A 31 1.19 36.47 -7.91
CA GLN A 31 0.18 35.62 -8.58
C GLN A 31 0.81 34.68 -9.62
N LEU A 32 1.90 35.11 -10.27
CA LEU A 32 2.66 34.30 -11.22
C LEU A 32 3.65 33.32 -10.55
N GLY A 33 3.65 33.19 -9.22
CA GLY A 33 4.51 32.27 -8.48
C GLY A 33 5.99 32.70 -8.40
N ARG A 34 6.36 33.87 -8.91
CA ARG A 34 7.74 34.39 -8.91
C ARG A 34 8.08 35.11 -7.61
N LEU A 35 7.94 34.40 -6.49
CA LEU A 35 8.03 34.97 -5.13
C LEU A 35 9.35 35.72 -4.87
N ARG A 36 10.48 35.18 -5.35
CA ARG A 36 11.80 35.80 -5.19
C ARG A 36 11.91 37.16 -5.87
N ALA A 37 11.36 37.29 -7.08
CA ALA A 37 11.38 38.54 -7.83
C ALA A 37 10.46 39.59 -7.19
N ALA A 38 9.28 39.18 -6.71
CA ALA A 38 8.35 40.05 -6.01
C ALA A 38 8.97 40.63 -4.73
N ILE A 39 9.65 39.79 -3.94
CA ILE A 39 10.31 40.20 -2.70
C ILE A 39 11.47 41.18 -2.99
N LEU A 40 12.31 40.87 -3.99
CA LEU A 40 13.42 41.77 -4.38
C LEU A 40 12.92 43.13 -4.87
N LEU A 41 11.84 43.15 -5.65
CA LEU A 41 11.23 44.38 -6.16
C LEU A 41 10.63 45.23 -5.02
N PHE A 42 9.92 44.59 -4.08
CA PHE A 42 9.38 45.25 -2.89
C PHE A 42 10.52 45.83 -2.01
N MET A 43 11.61 45.08 -1.86
CA MET A 43 12.79 45.53 -1.12
C MET A 43 13.45 46.74 -1.78
N LEU A 44 13.64 46.70 -3.10
CA LEU A 44 14.24 47.82 -3.85
C LEU A 44 13.36 49.08 -3.76
N LEU A 45 12.04 48.91 -3.84
CA LEU A 45 11.07 50.01 -3.68
C LEU A 45 11.13 50.63 -2.28
N THR A 46 11.28 49.82 -1.24
CA THR A 46 11.37 50.28 0.15
C THR A 46 12.74 50.86 0.50
N LEU A 47 13.81 50.44 -0.18
CA LEU A 47 15.16 51.04 -0.05
C LEU A 47 15.32 52.35 -0.84
N MET A 48 14.60 52.53 -1.96
CA MET A 48 14.76 53.68 -2.86
C MET A 48 14.72 55.06 -2.16
N PRO A 49 13.84 55.32 -1.17
CA PRO A 49 13.80 56.62 -0.50
C PRO A 49 14.88 56.81 0.59
N VAL A 50 15.62 55.76 0.98
CA VAL A 50 16.62 55.81 2.07
C VAL A 50 17.69 56.89 1.82
N PRO A 51 18.36 56.97 0.65
CA PRO A 51 19.44 57.93 0.46
C PRO A 51 18.96 59.38 0.55
N ALA A 52 17.80 59.69 -0.04
CA ALA A 52 17.20 61.02 0.03
C ALA A 52 16.77 61.39 1.47
N ALA A 53 16.25 60.43 2.24
CA ALA A 53 15.89 60.61 3.64
C ALA A 53 17.12 60.83 4.55
N ILE A 54 18.25 60.19 4.25
CA ILE A 54 19.52 60.41 4.97
C ILE A 54 20.05 61.83 4.76
N THR A 55 19.92 62.39 3.56
CA THR A 55 20.45 63.73 3.24
C THR A 55 19.54 64.88 3.67
N GLN A 56 18.23 64.66 3.86
CA GLN A 56 17.31 65.69 4.36
C GLN A 56 17.44 65.84 5.89
N VAL A 57 18.20 66.83 6.35
CA VAL A 57 18.51 67.01 7.79
C VAL A 57 17.37 67.66 8.60
N SER A 58 16.31 68.13 7.95
CA SER A 58 15.22 68.89 8.58
C SER A 58 14.28 68.07 9.49
N ASN A 59 14.23 66.74 9.36
CA ASN A 59 13.36 65.89 10.17
C ASN A 59 14.06 64.61 10.67
N PRO A 60 14.24 64.42 11.99
CA PRO A 60 14.94 63.26 12.55
C PRO A 60 14.19 61.93 12.37
N LEU A 61 12.87 61.96 12.17
CA LEU A 61 12.00 60.78 12.13
C LEU A 61 11.92 60.06 10.76
N ASN A 62 12.39 60.67 9.66
CA ASN A 62 12.25 60.09 8.31
C ASN A 62 13.02 58.77 8.11
N VAL A 63 14.11 58.56 8.85
CA VAL A 63 14.94 57.35 8.73
C VAL A 63 14.30 56.16 9.46
N VAL A 64 13.61 56.40 10.58
CA VAL A 64 13.00 55.34 11.41
C VAL A 64 11.80 54.70 10.69
N VAL A 65 11.00 55.50 9.99
CA VAL A 65 9.82 55.05 9.25
C VAL A 65 10.15 54.13 8.08
N LEU A 66 11.35 54.27 7.51
CA LEU A 66 11.80 53.46 6.37
C LEU A 66 12.34 52.08 6.76
N ILE A 67 12.64 51.85 8.05
CA ILE A 67 13.21 50.59 8.55
C ILE A 67 12.13 49.53 8.78
N VAL A 68 10.90 49.96 9.08
CA VAL A 68 9.78 49.06 9.45
C VAL A 68 9.31 48.15 8.29
N PRO A 69 9.18 48.61 7.02
CA PRO A 69 8.88 47.74 5.89
C PRO A 69 9.98 46.72 5.59
N LEU A 70 11.25 47.11 5.81
CA LEU A 70 12.40 46.21 5.64
C LEU A 70 12.35 45.05 6.62
N LEU A 71 12.01 45.30 7.89
CA LEU A 71 11.85 44.28 8.92
C LEU A 71 10.72 43.30 8.60
N ALA A 72 9.62 43.77 8.01
CA ALA A 72 8.51 42.91 7.57
C ALA A 72 8.88 42.00 6.38
N GLY A 73 9.71 42.47 5.45
CA GLY A 73 10.23 41.67 4.33
C GLY A 73 11.34 40.69 4.74
N MET A 74 12.09 41.01 5.79
CA MET A 74 13.30 40.30 6.22
C MET A 74 13.08 38.81 6.56
N LEU A 75 11.90 38.43 7.06
CA LEU A 75 11.58 37.03 7.42
C LEU A 75 11.53 36.07 6.22
N LEU A 76 11.40 36.57 5.00
CA LEU A 76 11.22 35.76 3.79
C LEU A 76 12.51 35.53 2.98
N LEU A 77 13.65 36.05 3.45
CA LEU A 77 14.91 36.02 2.71
C LEU A 77 15.88 34.95 3.23
N ASN A 78 16.77 34.48 2.35
CA ASN A 78 17.87 33.59 2.72
C ASN A 78 18.81 34.30 3.72
N ARG A 79 19.37 33.55 4.68
CA ARG A 79 20.29 34.07 5.71
C ARG A 79 21.37 35.06 5.24
N PRO A 80 22.10 34.86 4.13
CA PRO A 80 23.11 35.84 3.70
C PRO A 80 22.51 37.19 3.31
N VAL A 81 21.31 37.22 2.73
CA VAL A 81 20.64 38.46 2.31
C VAL A 81 20.06 39.20 3.52
N GLN A 82 19.59 38.46 4.53
CA GLN A 82 19.17 39.04 5.81
C GLN A 82 20.33 39.77 6.49
N ILE A 83 21.53 39.17 6.54
CA ILE A 83 22.71 39.77 7.16
C ILE A 83 23.15 41.04 6.42
N ALA A 84 23.21 40.99 5.07
CA ALA A 84 23.56 42.16 4.26
C ALA A 84 22.57 43.32 4.48
N LEU A 85 21.29 43.02 4.65
CA LEU A 85 20.25 44.01 4.89
C LEU A 85 20.35 44.66 6.28
N ILE A 86 20.59 43.86 7.33
CA ILE A 86 20.85 44.38 8.69
C ILE A 86 22.04 45.33 8.67
N ALA A 87 23.14 44.92 8.01
CA ALA A 87 24.35 45.73 7.90
C ALA A 87 24.07 47.06 7.18
N PHE A 88 23.28 47.04 6.11
CA PHE A 88 22.87 48.24 5.39
C PHE A 88 22.01 49.19 6.25
N ILE A 89 21.03 48.66 6.99
CA ILE A 89 20.21 49.46 7.92
C ILE A 89 21.08 50.08 9.01
N ALA A 90 21.99 49.31 9.60
CA ALA A 90 22.90 49.79 10.63
C ALA A 90 23.84 50.90 10.10
N ALA A 91 24.36 50.73 8.88
CA ALA A 91 25.20 51.72 8.22
C ALA A 91 24.43 53.02 7.91
N ALA A 92 23.19 52.91 7.42
CA ALA A 92 22.31 54.06 7.18
C ALA A 92 21.99 54.82 8.48
N PHE A 93 21.73 54.10 9.57
CA PHE A 93 21.48 54.69 10.88
C PHE A 93 22.73 55.39 11.45
N ALA A 94 23.90 54.75 11.34
CA ALA A 94 25.17 55.33 11.75
C ALA A 94 25.53 56.59 10.94
N ALA A 95 25.38 56.54 9.61
CA ALA A 95 25.57 57.69 8.74
C ALA A 95 24.66 58.86 9.13
N ARG A 96 23.40 58.56 9.49
CA ARG A 96 22.46 59.58 9.97
C ARG A 96 22.89 60.18 11.31
N LEU A 97 23.32 59.35 12.26
CA LEU A 97 23.79 59.80 13.58
C LEU A 97 24.97 60.78 13.44
N ILE A 98 25.92 60.45 12.55
CA ILE A 98 27.10 61.29 12.24
C ILE A 98 26.69 62.61 11.58
N LEU A 99 25.77 62.56 10.61
CA LEU A 99 25.28 63.77 9.94
C LEU A 99 24.51 64.69 10.91
N GLN A 100 23.81 64.11 11.89
CA GLN A 100 23.08 64.86 12.90
C GLN A 100 24.01 65.55 13.92
N THR A 101 25.10 64.90 14.36
CA THR A 101 26.05 65.50 15.31
C THR A 101 26.82 66.68 14.72
N ASN A 102 26.99 66.71 13.39
CA ASN A 102 27.66 67.81 12.68
C ASN A 102 26.74 69.01 12.38
N TYR A 103 25.44 68.91 12.69
CA TYR A 103 24.47 69.95 12.36
C TYR A 103 24.26 70.91 13.53
N THR A 104 24.94 72.05 13.52
CA THR A 104 24.73 73.14 14.47
C THR A 104 23.68 74.11 13.92
N ARG A 105 22.47 74.16 14.51
CA ARG A 105 21.53 75.25 14.22
C ARG A 105 20.68 75.69 15.42
N THR A 106 20.61 77.00 15.58
CA THR A 106 19.64 77.76 16.37
C THR A 106 18.21 77.34 16.05
N VAL A 107 17.45 76.98 17.09
CA VAL A 107 16.05 76.56 17.03
C VAL A 107 15.18 77.73 16.54
N ARG A 108 14.82 77.74 15.25
CA ARG A 108 13.64 78.47 14.77
C ARG A 108 12.48 77.48 14.79
N PHE A 109 11.50 77.74 15.67
CA PHE A 109 10.23 77.02 15.68
C PHE A 109 9.54 77.19 14.32
N THR A 110 9.49 76.13 13.52
CA THR A 110 8.65 76.08 12.31
C THR A 110 7.17 76.07 12.72
N PRO A 111 6.29 76.88 12.10
CA PRO A 111 4.88 76.98 12.49
C PRO A 111 4.12 75.68 12.22
N ALA A 112 2.99 75.50 12.92
CA ALA A 112 2.11 74.34 12.88
C ALA A 112 1.53 73.94 11.49
N GLU A 113 1.79 74.72 10.44
CA GLU A 113 1.26 74.53 9.08
C GLU A 113 1.68 73.21 8.41
N ASN A 114 2.86 72.67 8.74
CA ASN A 114 3.38 71.43 8.11
C ASN A 114 3.13 70.16 8.93
N VAL A 115 2.56 70.27 10.14
CA VAL A 115 2.33 69.12 11.03
C VAL A 115 1.33 68.13 10.41
N ILE A 116 0.30 68.65 9.73
CA ILE A 116 -0.72 67.85 9.06
C ILE A 116 -0.11 67.03 7.91
N SER A 117 0.70 67.66 7.06
CA SER A 117 1.38 66.97 5.94
C SER A 117 2.32 65.87 6.43
N HIS A 118 3.05 66.11 7.51
CA HIS A 118 3.88 65.06 8.12
C HIS A 118 3.03 63.93 8.69
N LEU A 119 1.97 64.22 9.46
CA LEU A 119 1.07 63.20 9.99
C LEU A 119 0.42 62.34 8.91
N VAL A 120 0.04 62.93 7.77
CA VAL A 120 -0.49 62.19 6.61
C VAL A 120 0.56 61.26 6.02
N ILE A 121 1.81 61.73 5.84
CA ILE A 121 2.90 60.88 5.36
C ILE A 121 3.17 59.73 6.34
N PHE A 122 3.30 60.01 7.64
CA PHE A 122 3.49 58.98 8.67
C PHE A 122 2.36 57.95 8.68
N GLY A 123 1.11 58.41 8.65
CA GLY A 123 -0.07 57.56 8.59
C GLY A 123 -0.10 56.68 7.34
N SER A 124 0.26 57.25 6.18
CA SER A 124 0.32 56.50 4.93
C SER A 124 1.41 55.42 4.95
N VAL A 125 2.61 55.72 5.46
CA VAL A 125 3.69 54.74 5.52
C VAL A 125 3.39 53.66 6.56
N LEU A 126 2.89 54.02 7.74
CA LEU A 126 2.46 53.03 8.75
C LEU A 126 1.34 52.13 8.21
N GLY A 127 0.36 52.71 7.51
CA GLY A 127 -0.74 51.96 6.89
C GLY A 127 -0.26 51.00 5.80
N LEU A 128 0.60 51.45 4.89
CA LEU A 128 1.20 50.61 3.86
C LEU A 128 2.07 49.50 4.46
N THR A 129 2.81 49.81 5.52
CA THR A 129 3.68 48.84 6.22
C THR A 129 2.85 47.77 6.91
N ALA A 130 1.84 48.16 7.69
CA ALA A 130 0.91 47.24 8.33
C ALA A 130 0.17 46.38 7.30
N GLY A 131 -0.29 46.97 6.20
CA GLY A 131 -0.92 46.25 5.09
C GLY A 131 0.02 45.21 4.47
N SER A 132 1.27 45.59 4.17
CA SER A 132 2.26 44.67 3.60
C SER A 132 2.62 43.51 4.54
N ALA A 133 2.75 43.79 5.85
CA ALA A 133 3.05 42.80 6.87
C ALA A 133 1.90 41.78 7.01
N LEU A 134 0.64 42.24 6.96
CA LEU A 134 -0.53 41.36 6.99
C LEU A 134 -0.62 40.47 5.75
N ILE A 135 -0.32 41.03 4.57
CA ILE A 135 -0.27 40.25 3.32
C ILE A 135 0.83 39.19 3.39
N VAL A 136 2.05 39.57 3.77
CA VAL A 136 3.19 38.65 3.91
C VAL A 136 2.92 37.56 4.95
N ALA A 137 2.38 37.92 6.12
CA ALA A 137 1.99 36.96 7.15
C ALA A 137 0.94 35.96 6.62
N SER A 138 -0.06 36.46 5.88
CA SER A 138 -1.09 35.60 5.30
C SER A 138 -0.54 34.64 4.24
N ILE A 139 0.39 35.10 3.38
CA ILE A 139 1.05 34.25 2.37
C ILE A 139 1.92 33.19 3.06
N THR A 140 2.69 33.59 4.07
CA THR A 140 3.60 32.70 4.81
C THR A 140 2.85 31.59 5.54
N GLN A 141 1.72 31.94 6.17
CA GLN A 141 0.85 30.97 6.83
C GLN A 141 0.23 29.98 5.84
N ARG A 142 -0.23 30.46 4.68
CA ARG A 142 -0.79 29.59 3.62
C ARG A 142 0.25 28.63 3.05
N PHE A 143 1.46 29.13 2.76
CA PHE A 143 2.53 28.32 2.20
C PHE A 143 3.00 27.26 3.21
N SER A 144 3.13 27.63 4.48
CA SER A 144 3.49 26.70 5.56
C SER A 144 2.43 25.60 5.76
N ARG A 145 1.13 25.93 5.70
CA ARG A 145 0.05 24.93 5.80
C ARG A 145 0.07 23.94 4.64
N ARG A 146 0.23 24.43 3.41
CA ARG A 146 0.34 23.55 2.22
C ARG A 146 1.54 22.63 2.28
N ALA A 147 2.70 23.17 2.64
CA ALA A 147 3.91 22.38 2.82
C ALA A 147 3.74 21.32 3.93
N ALA A 148 2.99 21.63 4.99
CA ALA A 148 2.67 20.68 6.05
C ALA A 148 1.71 19.57 5.55
N ASN A 149 0.65 19.92 4.83
CA ASN A 149 -0.31 18.95 4.27
C ASN A 149 0.36 17.99 3.27
N ALA A 150 1.17 18.51 2.35
CA ALA A 150 1.91 17.71 1.39
C ALA A 150 2.88 16.73 2.08
N ARG A 151 3.61 17.20 3.11
CA ARG A 151 4.46 16.33 3.93
C ARG A 151 3.67 15.27 4.68
N ALA A 152 2.54 15.64 5.27
CA ALA A 152 1.67 14.69 5.97
C ALA A 152 1.15 13.62 5.02
N LEU A 153 0.69 14.01 3.81
CA LEU A 153 0.27 13.09 2.76
C LEU A 153 1.41 12.13 2.40
N LEU A 154 2.59 12.63 2.02
CA LEU A 154 3.72 11.78 1.66
C LEU A 154 4.14 10.82 2.79
N SER A 155 4.14 11.29 4.03
CA SER A 155 4.43 10.43 5.19
C SER A 155 3.35 9.36 5.42
N GLY A 156 2.07 9.70 5.23
CA GLY A 156 0.95 8.78 5.34
C GLY A 156 0.96 7.72 4.24
N VAL A 157 1.27 8.14 3.01
CA VAL A 157 1.43 7.25 1.85
C VAL A 157 2.60 6.28 2.05
N GLY A 158 3.71 6.72 2.63
CA GLY A 158 4.84 5.85 2.99
C GLY A 158 4.45 4.73 3.96
N GLY A 159 3.53 4.99 4.88
CA GLY A 159 2.99 3.99 5.82
C GLY A 159 1.87 3.11 5.24
N PHE A 160 1.25 3.52 4.13
CA PHE A 160 0.07 2.84 3.58
C PHE A 160 0.36 1.40 3.15
N ARG A 161 1.49 1.15 2.47
CA ARG A 161 1.85 -0.21 2.02
C ARG A 161 1.92 -1.21 3.18
N GLY A 162 2.45 -0.78 4.33
CA GLY A 162 2.49 -1.60 5.53
C GLY A 162 1.11 -1.86 6.13
N SER A 163 0.18 -0.89 6.05
CA SER A 163 -1.17 -1.03 6.63
C SER A 163 -2.11 -1.93 5.83
N VAL A 164 -1.81 -2.15 4.54
CA VAL A 164 -2.56 -3.08 3.66
C VAL A 164 -1.83 -4.41 3.45
N SER A 165 -0.64 -4.60 4.01
CA SER A 165 0.10 -5.87 3.92
C SER A 165 -0.69 -7.01 4.54
N GLY A 166 -0.85 -8.12 3.81
CA GLY A 166 -1.63 -9.28 4.24
C GLY A 166 -3.15 -9.11 4.13
N ILE A 167 -3.62 -7.99 3.58
CA ILE A 167 -5.02 -7.79 3.20
C ILE A 167 -5.17 -8.21 1.73
N TYR A 168 -5.91 -9.28 1.48
CA TYR A 168 -6.16 -9.81 0.15
C TYR A 168 -7.63 -9.67 -0.28
N ASP A 169 -8.29 -8.61 0.22
CA ASP A 169 -9.67 -8.24 -0.08
C ASP A 169 -9.68 -6.82 -0.65
N ASP A 170 -10.05 -6.69 -1.92
CA ASP A 170 -10.09 -5.44 -2.67
C ASP A 170 -10.86 -4.35 -1.91
N GLU A 171 -12.01 -4.69 -1.31
CA GLU A 171 -12.83 -3.72 -0.58
C GLU A 171 -12.09 -3.16 0.63
N ARG A 172 -11.45 -4.04 1.40
CA ARG A 172 -10.71 -3.63 2.60
C ARG A 172 -9.53 -2.73 2.25
N ILE A 173 -8.84 -2.99 1.13
CA ILE A 173 -7.74 -2.14 0.65
C ILE A 173 -8.27 -0.73 0.36
N PHE A 174 -9.38 -0.61 -0.37
CA PHE A 174 -10.00 0.69 -0.64
C PHE A 174 -10.45 1.38 0.64
N VAL A 175 -11.10 0.66 1.56
CA VAL A 175 -11.54 1.22 2.86
C VAL A 175 -10.36 1.77 3.65
N ARG A 176 -9.22 1.08 3.69
CA ARG A 176 -8.00 1.59 4.34
C ARG A 176 -7.50 2.88 3.70
N ALA A 177 -7.56 3.00 2.38
CA ALA A 177 -7.18 4.23 1.69
C ALA A 177 -8.14 5.38 2.06
N LEU A 178 -9.44 5.12 2.12
CA LEU A 178 -10.43 6.12 2.53
C LEU A 178 -10.23 6.55 3.99
N GLU A 179 -9.90 5.62 4.89
CA GLU A 179 -9.60 5.92 6.30
C GLU A 179 -8.36 6.81 6.42
N LEU A 180 -7.29 6.52 5.69
CA LEU A 180 -6.08 7.36 5.65
C LEU A 180 -6.43 8.79 5.20
N LEU A 181 -7.18 8.92 4.11
CA LEU A 181 -7.53 10.22 3.53
C LEU A 181 -8.45 11.05 4.43
N GLN A 182 -9.52 10.46 4.95
CA GLN A 182 -10.50 11.20 5.73
C GLN A 182 -10.13 11.32 7.21
N ARG A 183 -9.71 10.23 7.86
CA ARG A 183 -9.48 10.21 9.32
C ARG A 183 -8.08 10.67 9.71
N THR A 184 -7.06 10.31 8.94
CA THR A 184 -5.68 10.66 9.27
C THR A 184 -5.27 11.99 8.65
N LEU A 185 -5.59 12.20 7.38
CA LEU A 185 -5.19 13.39 6.64
C LEU A 185 -6.25 14.51 6.65
N GLY A 186 -7.48 14.22 7.08
CA GLY A 186 -8.51 15.22 7.31
C GLY A 186 -9.16 15.80 6.05
N TYR A 187 -9.09 15.12 4.91
CA TYR A 187 -9.80 15.55 3.70
C TYR A 187 -11.31 15.50 3.90
N THR A 188 -12.02 16.46 3.30
CA THR A 188 -13.46 16.67 3.51
C THR A 188 -14.29 15.45 3.14
N LEU A 189 -13.95 14.84 2.01
CA LEU A 189 -14.57 13.60 1.57
C LEU A 189 -13.58 12.81 0.72
N ALA A 190 -13.69 11.50 0.78
CA ALA A 190 -13.04 10.59 -0.14
C ALA A 190 -14.02 9.49 -0.54
N SER A 191 -14.01 9.10 -1.81
CA SER A 191 -14.79 7.99 -2.36
C SER A 191 -13.89 7.10 -3.19
N ALA A 192 -14.09 5.79 -3.12
CA ALA A 192 -13.40 4.83 -3.96
C ALA A 192 -14.40 4.16 -4.90
N TYR A 193 -14.02 3.92 -6.13
CA TYR A 193 -14.85 3.25 -7.13
C TYR A 193 -14.14 1.96 -7.51
N ARG A 194 -14.56 0.85 -6.91
CA ARG A 194 -14.01 -0.47 -7.15
C ARG A 194 -14.61 -1.05 -8.43
N LEU A 195 -13.77 -1.55 -9.33
CA LEU A 195 -14.23 -2.30 -10.50
C LEU A 195 -14.64 -3.72 -10.07
N ASN A 196 -15.86 -4.13 -10.40
CA ASN A 196 -16.35 -5.49 -10.19
C ASN A 196 -16.06 -6.37 -11.42
N GLU A 197 -16.15 -7.69 -11.24
CA GLU A 197 -15.95 -8.68 -12.31
C GLU A 197 -16.93 -8.51 -13.49
N SER A 198 -18.12 -7.97 -13.24
CA SER A 198 -19.12 -7.68 -14.28
C SER A 198 -18.80 -6.45 -15.14
N GLY A 199 -17.72 -5.72 -14.84
CA GLY A 199 -17.38 -4.46 -15.47
C GLY A 199 -18.16 -3.24 -14.94
N SER A 200 -19.06 -3.44 -13.96
CA SER A 200 -19.67 -2.34 -13.20
C SER A 200 -18.73 -1.84 -12.11
N PHE A 201 -18.99 -0.64 -11.58
CA PHE A 201 -18.24 -0.12 -10.45
C PHE A 201 -19.12 -0.02 -9.20
N THR A 202 -18.57 -0.36 -8.05
CA THR A 202 -19.19 -0.08 -6.76
C THR A 202 -18.47 1.10 -6.11
N ARG A 203 -19.22 2.18 -5.87
CA ARG A 203 -18.75 3.32 -5.09
C ARG A 203 -18.80 2.98 -3.60
N LEU A 204 -17.65 3.08 -2.97
CA LEU A 204 -17.41 2.91 -1.54
C LEU A 204 -17.18 4.28 -0.91
N ARG A 205 -17.90 4.55 0.17
CA ARG A 205 -17.72 5.74 1.01
C ARG A 205 -17.79 5.36 2.47
N LEU A 206 -16.98 6.05 3.27
CA LEU A 206 -17.13 5.99 4.72
C LEU A 206 -18.43 6.71 5.11
N GLY A 207 -19.31 6.02 5.81
CA GLY A 207 -20.48 6.61 6.45
C GLY A 207 -20.10 7.48 7.65
N GLY A 208 -21.11 8.10 8.26
CA GLY A 208 -20.95 8.99 9.42
C GLY A 208 -20.60 8.25 10.72
N ILE A 209 -21.13 8.76 11.83
CA ILE A 209 -20.87 8.27 13.19
C ILE A 209 -21.40 6.82 13.32
N GLY A 210 -20.56 5.82 13.06
CA GLY A 210 -20.98 4.39 13.11
C GLY A 210 -20.34 3.41 12.11
N GLN A 211 -19.22 3.74 11.46
CA GLN A 211 -18.39 2.82 10.63
C GLN A 211 -19.05 2.12 9.43
N ASP A 212 -20.32 2.37 9.11
CA ASP A 212 -20.94 1.74 7.96
C ASP A 212 -20.33 2.21 6.63
N ILE A 213 -19.87 1.26 5.82
CA ILE A 213 -19.44 1.52 4.44
C ILE A 213 -20.70 1.62 3.58
N VAL A 214 -20.92 2.80 3.01
CA VAL A 214 -22.02 3.01 2.06
C VAL A 214 -21.56 2.52 0.70
N ARG A 215 -22.29 1.53 0.16
CA ARG A 215 -22.05 0.94 -1.16
C ARG A 215 -23.13 1.42 -2.11
N THR A 216 -22.72 1.89 -3.29
CA THR A 216 -23.64 2.27 -4.36
C THR A 216 -23.09 1.77 -5.67
N ASP A 217 -23.84 0.94 -6.39
CA ASP A 217 -23.44 0.52 -7.73
C ASP A 217 -23.66 1.65 -8.73
N ILE A 218 -22.65 1.89 -9.56
CA ILE A 218 -22.59 3.01 -10.51
C ILE A 218 -22.00 2.52 -11.83
N ARG A 219 -22.55 3.04 -12.93
CA ARG A 219 -21.97 2.87 -14.26
C ARG A 219 -21.10 4.08 -14.59
N LEU A 220 -19.80 3.95 -14.33
CA LEU A 220 -18.83 5.03 -14.61
C LEU A 220 -18.66 5.34 -16.09
N SER A 221 -18.98 4.39 -16.99
CA SER A 221 -18.97 4.62 -18.44
C SER A 221 -19.93 5.74 -18.87
N GLU A 222 -21.10 5.82 -18.23
CA GLU A 222 -22.15 6.81 -18.49
C GLU A 222 -22.00 8.06 -17.61
N ASP A 223 -21.07 8.05 -16.65
CA ASP A 223 -20.87 9.15 -15.71
C ASP A 223 -20.09 10.31 -16.37
N LEU A 224 -20.73 11.48 -16.47
CA LEU A 224 -20.14 12.70 -17.02
C LEU A 224 -19.40 13.53 -15.95
N SER A 225 -19.32 13.05 -14.72
CA SER A 225 -18.54 13.65 -13.64
C SER A 225 -17.02 13.59 -13.90
N GLY A 226 -16.25 14.33 -13.11
CA GLY A 226 -14.78 14.26 -13.13
C GLY A 226 -14.25 12.84 -12.85
N VAL A 227 -15.00 12.03 -12.08
CA VAL A 227 -14.64 10.64 -11.80
C VAL A 227 -14.78 9.77 -13.05
N GLY A 228 -15.90 9.90 -13.76
CA GLY A 228 -16.12 9.18 -15.02
C GLY A 228 -15.15 9.61 -16.12
N GLU A 229 -14.78 10.90 -16.16
CA GLU A 229 -13.73 11.37 -17.06
C GLU A 229 -12.36 10.76 -16.72
N ALA A 230 -11.99 10.69 -15.45
CA ALA A 230 -10.74 10.06 -15.02
C ALA A 230 -10.69 8.57 -15.42
N ALA A 231 -11.81 7.85 -15.27
CA ALA A 231 -11.92 6.46 -15.69
C ALA A 231 -11.76 6.29 -17.22
N ARG A 232 -12.34 7.19 -18.02
CA ARG A 232 -12.28 7.12 -19.50
C ARG A 232 -10.94 7.56 -20.08
N ARG A 233 -10.35 8.62 -19.54
CA ARG A 233 -9.10 9.20 -20.04
C ARG A 233 -7.86 8.52 -19.49
N LEU A 234 -8.02 7.74 -18.42
CA LEU A 234 -6.91 7.11 -17.68
C LEU A 234 -5.88 8.16 -17.21
N ASP A 235 -6.36 9.35 -16.87
CA ASP A 235 -5.57 10.47 -16.38
C ASP A 235 -6.23 11.10 -15.14
N THR A 236 -5.43 11.77 -14.33
CA THR A 236 -5.89 12.48 -13.13
C THR A 236 -6.66 13.72 -13.51
N ILE A 237 -7.90 13.84 -13.03
CA ILE A 237 -8.79 14.96 -13.32
C ILE A 237 -9.01 15.77 -12.03
N ILE A 238 -8.81 17.09 -12.11
CA ILE A 238 -9.11 18.03 -11.02
C ILE A 238 -10.27 18.91 -11.48
N VAL A 239 -11.30 19.03 -10.64
CA VAL A 239 -12.52 19.80 -10.93
C VAL A 239 -12.85 20.72 -9.76
N SER A 240 -13.26 21.95 -10.06
CA SER A 240 -13.83 22.88 -9.07
C SER A 240 -15.36 22.79 -9.02
N ASN A 241 -15.96 23.01 -7.85
CA ASN A 241 -17.41 23.12 -7.70
C ASN A 241 -18.02 24.33 -8.44
N LEU A 242 -17.18 25.28 -8.88
CA LEU A 242 -17.59 26.43 -9.68
C LEU A 242 -17.68 26.12 -11.19
N GLU A 243 -17.11 24.99 -11.64
CA GLU A 243 -17.24 24.58 -13.04
C GLU A 243 -18.69 24.26 -13.36
N SER A 244 -19.21 24.89 -14.42
CA SER A 244 -20.57 24.70 -14.90
C SER A 244 -20.69 23.36 -15.62
N GLY A 245 -21.73 22.58 -15.32
CA GLY A 245 -22.05 21.33 -16.01
C GLY A 245 -21.90 20.08 -15.14
N THR A 246 -21.94 18.91 -15.77
CA THR A 246 -22.00 17.62 -15.06
C THR A 246 -20.66 17.20 -14.43
N ARG A 247 -19.54 17.82 -14.82
CA ARG A 247 -18.19 17.46 -14.32
C ARG A 247 -18.03 17.63 -12.81
N SER A 248 -18.70 18.62 -12.22
CA SER A 248 -18.65 18.93 -10.78
C SER A 248 -19.79 18.29 -9.98
N ALA A 249 -20.67 17.51 -10.63
CA ALA A 249 -21.90 16.98 -10.01
C ALA A 249 -21.66 16.01 -8.85
N HIS A 250 -20.47 15.39 -8.77
CA HIS A 250 -20.09 14.50 -7.68
C HIS A 250 -19.49 15.23 -6.46
N ILE A 251 -19.20 16.53 -6.57
CA ILE A 251 -18.62 17.32 -5.49
C ILE A 251 -19.72 17.66 -4.47
N LEU A 252 -19.49 17.33 -3.21
CA LEU A 252 -20.47 17.56 -2.14
C LEU A 252 -20.04 18.68 -1.20
N ALA A 253 -20.98 19.56 -0.85
CA ALA A 253 -20.75 20.60 0.16
C ALA A 253 -20.31 19.96 1.51
N PRO A 254 -19.31 20.55 2.21
CA PRO A 254 -18.67 21.84 1.96
C PRO A 254 -17.46 21.82 1.01
N ALA A 255 -17.21 20.71 0.29
CA ALA A 255 -16.08 20.63 -0.63
C ALA A 255 -16.22 21.61 -1.81
N ARG A 256 -15.07 22.11 -2.27
CA ARG A 256 -14.93 23.08 -3.37
C ARG A 256 -14.11 22.54 -4.53
N TRP A 257 -13.25 21.57 -4.28
CA TRP A 257 -12.41 20.94 -5.28
C TRP A 257 -12.41 19.43 -5.11
N SER A 258 -12.31 18.71 -6.22
CA SER A 258 -12.13 17.27 -6.29
C SER A 258 -10.92 16.94 -7.15
N ILE A 259 -10.17 15.91 -6.74
CA ILE A 259 -9.15 15.25 -7.55
C ILE A 259 -9.55 13.78 -7.69
N SER A 260 -9.76 13.36 -8.93
CA SER A 260 -10.13 11.99 -9.29
C SER A 260 -8.95 11.31 -9.98
N LEU A 261 -8.46 10.23 -9.37
CA LEU A 261 -7.25 9.52 -9.76
C LEU A 261 -7.60 8.10 -10.24
N PRO A 262 -7.26 7.71 -11.47
CA PRO A 262 -7.39 6.33 -11.90
C PRO A 262 -6.34 5.46 -11.19
N ILE A 263 -6.77 4.32 -10.67
CA ILE A 263 -5.88 3.32 -10.06
C ILE A 263 -5.61 2.27 -11.12
N MET A 264 -4.37 2.18 -11.56
CA MET A 264 -3.99 1.37 -12.71
C MET A 264 -2.73 0.55 -12.44
N ARG A 265 -2.65 -0.64 -13.04
CA ARG A 265 -1.42 -1.45 -13.09
C ARG A 265 -1.28 -2.07 -14.46
N GLY A 266 -0.12 -1.93 -15.09
CA GLY A 266 0.13 -2.48 -16.44
C GLY A 266 -0.83 -1.98 -17.52
N GLY A 267 -1.34 -0.75 -17.41
CA GLY A 267 -2.32 -0.18 -18.36
C GLY A 267 -3.77 -0.63 -18.15
N VAL A 268 -4.05 -1.45 -17.14
CA VAL A 268 -5.41 -1.90 -16.79
C VAL A 268 -5.96 -1.06 -15.64
N LEU A 269 -7.17 -0.52 -15.81
CA LEU A 269 -7.90 0.21 -14.78
C LEU A 269 -8.46 -0.78 -13.73
N LEU A 270 -8.07 -0.58 -12.48
CA LEU A 270 -8.52 -1.39 -11.32
C LEU A 270 -9.61 -0.68 -10.51
N GLY A 271 -9.67 0.65 -10.60
CA GLY A 271 -10.64 1.48 -9.90
C GLY A 271 -10.35 2.97 -10.08
N VAL A 272 -11.13 3.81 -9.40
CA VAL A 272 -10.89 5.26 -9.33
C VAL A 272 -10.96 5.72 -7.88
N LEU A 273 -10.07 6.61 -7.48
CA LEU A 273 -10.06 7.26 -6.17
C LEU A 273 -10.45 8.72 -6.35
N ASP A 274 -11.47 9.18 -5.64
CA ASP A 274 -11.89 10.58 -5.62
C ASP A 274 -11.64 11.18 -4.23
N VAL A 275 -10.93 12.30 -4.18
CA VAL A 275 -10.66 13.05 -2.94
C VAL A 275 -11.18 14.47 -3.10
N GLN A 276 -11.92 14.96 -2.11
CA GLN A 276 -12.53 16.28 -2.12
C GLN A 276 -12.06 17.11 -0.94
N THR A 277 -11.85 18.41 -1.18
CA THR A 277 -11.39 19.37 -0.18
C THR A 277 -12.24 20.63 -0.17
N ALA A 278 -12.47 21.17 1.02
CA ALA A 278 -13.09 22.48 1.22
C ALA A 278 -12.09 23.65 1.05
N GLU A 279 -10.80 23.36 0.87
CA GLU A 279 -9.77 24.37 0.66
C GLU A 279 -10.07 25.23 -0.60
N PRO A 280 -10.05 26.56 -0.50
CA PRO A 280 -10.52 27.45 -1.58
C PRO A 280 -9.66 27.38 -2.84
N ASN A 281 -8.38 27.01 -2.70
CA ASN A 281 -7.41 27.00 -3.78
C ASN A 281 -7.11 25.59 -4.32
N GLY A 282 -7.91 24.59 -3.96
CA GLY A 282 -7.75 23.21 -4.42
C GLY A 282 -6.46 22.54 -3.95
N PHE A 283 -5.91 21.70 -4.82
CA PHE A 283 -4.72 20.86 -4.55
C PHE A 283 -3.45 21.51 -5.12
N SER A 284 -2.36 21.41 -4.37
CA SER A 284 -1.01 21.76 -4.86
C SER A 284 -0.40 20.64 -5.71
N GLU A 285 0.67 20.95 -6.45
CA GLU A 285 1.41 19.94 -7.23
C GLU A 285 2.00 18.86 -6.32
N ASP A 286 2.61 19.23 -5.18
CA ASP A 286 3.14 18.27 -4.21
C ASP A 286 2.05 17.32 -3.66
N GLU A 287 0.82 17.85 -3.44
CA GLU A 287 -0.32 17.03 -3.03
C GLU A 287 -0.76 16.08 -4.15
N ARG A 288 -0.81 16.57 -5.41
CA ARG A 288 -1.12 15.75 -6.58
C ARG A 288 -0.14 14.58 -6.71
N ASP A 289 1.15 14.85 -6.59
CA ASP A 289 2.20 13.82 -6.65
C ASP A 289 2.04 12.80 -5.52
N GLY A 290 1.74 13.27 -4.30
CA GLY A 290 1.43 12.39 -3.17
C GLY A 290 0.22 11.49 -3.42
N PHE A 291 -0.85 12.01 -4.04
CA PHE A 291 -2.02 11.19 -4.39
C PHE A 291 -1.74 10.20 -5.51
N LEU A 292 -0.91 10.56 -6.50
CA LEU A 292 -0.47 9.64 -7.55
C LEU A 292 0.29 8.46 -6.95
N ILE A 293 1.23 8.73 -6.02
CA ILE A 293 1.96 7.67 -5.30
C ILE A 293 0.97 6.81 -4.50
N LEU A 294 -0.03 7.40 -3.84
CA LEU A 294 -1.06 6.64 -3.14
C LEU A 294 -1.84 5.71 -4.09
N ALA A 295 -2.25 6.23 -5.24
CA ALA A 295 -2.96 5.44 -6.25
C ALA A 295 -2.11 4.26 -6.76
N GLU A 296 -0.80 4.46 -6.96
CA GLU A 296 0.15 3.40 -7.30
C GLU A 296 0.27 2.36 -6.18
N GLN A 297 0.35 2.77 -4.91
CA GLN A 297 0.40 1.81 -3.79
C GLN A 297 -0.90 1.00 -3.67
N ILE A 298 -2.07 1.62 -3.91
CA ILE A 298 -3.35 0.92 -3.96
C ILE A 298 -3.36 -0.09 -5.10
N ALA A 299 -2.93 0.31 -6.30
CA ALA A 299 -2.81 -0.59 -7.46
C ALA A 299 -1.88 -1.77 -7.18
N GLY A 300 -0.77 -1.49 -6.46
CA GLY A 300 0.14 -2.48 -5.91
C GLY A 300 -0.61 -3.54 -5.09
N ALA A 301 -1.24 -3.10 -4.00
CA ALA A 301 -1.96 -3.97 -3.08
C ALA A 301 -3.10 -4.76 -3.73
N LEU A 302 -3.87 -4.14 -4.63
CA LEU A 302 -4.97 -4.83 -5.33
C LEU A 302 -4.48 -5.97 -6.23
N PHE A 303 -3.35 -5.77 -6.90
CA PHE A 303 -2.78 -6.83 -7.71
C PHE A 303 -2.17 -7.94 -6.86
N ASP A 304 -1.49 -7.59 -5.77
CA ASP A 304 -0.96 -8.57 -4.82
C ASP A 304 -2.12 -9.40 -4.22
N ALA A 305 -3.27 -8.77 -3.95
CA ALA A 305 -4.51 -9.44 -3.55
C ALA A 305 -5.04 -10.42 -4.59
N ARG A 306 -5.14 -10.01 -5.85
CA ARG A 306 -5.60 -10.88 -6.94
C ARG A 306 -4.66 -12.04 -7.19
N GLU A 307 -3.35 -11.79 -7.18
CA GLU A 307 -2.35 -12.84 -7.35
C GLU A 307 -2.44 -13.87 -6.22
N PHE A 308 -2.63 -13.42 -4.98
CA PHE A 308 -2.82 -14.31 -3.85
C PHE A 308 -4.12 -15.12 -3.93
N GLN A 309 -5.23 -14.50 -4.34
CA GLN A 309 -6.50 -15.20 -4.54
C GLN A 309 -6.41 -16.27 -5.62
N GLU A 310 -5.74 -15.96 -6.74
CA GLU A 310 -5.52 -16.93 -7.81
C GLU A 310 -4.62 -18.07 -7.37
N PHE A 311 -3.54 -17.77 -6.64
CA PHE A 311 -2.68 -18.79 -6.03
C PHE A 311 -3.47 -19.72 -5.09
N GLN A 312 -4.36 -19.17 -4.26
CA GLN A 312 -5.24 -19.98 -3.41
C GLN A 312 -6.20 -20.85 -4.21
N ARG A 313 -6.78 -20.33 -5.30
CA ARG A 313 -7.65 -21.10 -6.19
C ARG A 313 -6.91 -22.29 -6.80
N ILE A 314 -5.74 -22.04 -7.38
CA ILE A 314 -4.90 -23.08 -8.00
C ILE A 314 -4.48 -24.12 -6.95
N SER A 315 -4.10 -23.68 -5.75
CA SER A 315 -3.69 -24.61 -4.68
C SER A 315 -4.82 -25.54 -4.28
N ARG A 316 -6.05 -25.02 -4.12
CA ARG A 316 -7.25 -25.84 -3.83
C ARG A 316 -7.55 -26.83 -4.96
N GLU A 317 -7.44 -26.38 -6.21
CA GLU A 317 -7.66 -27.26 -7.36
C GLU A 317 -6.64 -28.42 -7.41
N GLN A 318 -5.38 -28.15 -7.05
CA GLN A 318 -4.35 -29.19 -6.95
C GLN A 318 -4.63 -30.16 -5.80
N GLU A 319 -5.05 -29.67 -4.63
CA GLU A 319 -5.43 -30.51 -3.50
C GLU A 319 -6.59 -31.44 -3.87
N GLU A 320 -7.65 -30.91 -4.49
CA GLU A 320 -8.78 -31.71 -4.97
C GLU A 320 -8.36 -32.76 -6.00
N GLN A 321 -7.44 -32.42 -6.92
CA GLN A 321 -6.91 -33.38 -7.89
C GLN A 321 -6.12 -34.51 -7.21
N LEU A 322 -5.29 -34.18 -6.22
CA LEU A 322 -4.52 -35.17 -5.45
C LEU A 322 -5.44 -36.09 -4.65
N GLU A 323 -6.50 -35.56 -4.05
CA GLU A 323 -7.51 -36.36 -3.34
C GLU A 323 -8.20 -37.33 -4.28
N ARG A 324 -8.68 -36.87 -5.44
CA ARG A 324 -9.28 -37.74 -6.47
C ARG A 324 -8.32 -38.84 -6.93
N TYR A 325 -7.03 -38.52 -7.12
CA TYR A 325 -6.03 -39.49 -7.51
C TYR A 325 -5.77 -40.54 -6.42
N ARG A 326 -5.73 -40.12 -5.14
CA ARG A 326 -5.60 -41.04 -3.99
C ARG A 326 -6.80 -41.99 -3.88
N GLU A 327 -8.02 -41.48 -4.08
CA GLU A 327 -9.23 -42.32 -4.09
C GLU A 327 -9.18 -43.35 -5.21
N GLN A 328 -8.76 -42.97 -6.42
CA GLN A 328 -8.60 -43.89 -7.54
C GLN A 328 -7.56 -44.99 -7.26
N LEU A 329 -6.41 -44.63 -6.69
CA LEU A 329 -5.39 -45.61 -6.30
C LEU A 329 -5.93 -46.57 -5.24
N GLY A 330 -6.65 -46.07 -4.23
CA GLY A 330 -7.30 -46.90 -3.22
C GLY A 330 -8.31 -47.89 -3.82
N GLN A 331 -9.10 -47.46 -4.80
CA GLN A 331 -10.04 -48.34 -5.51
C GLN A 331 -9.32 -49.41 -6.34
N VAL A 332 -8.24 -49.06 -7.04
CA VAL A 332 -7.45 -50.01 -7.84
C VAL A 332 -6.80 -51.04 -6.92
N GLU A 333 -6.22 -50.61 -5.80
CA GLU A 333 -5.61 -51.50 -4.83
C GLU A 333 -6.63 -52.47 -4.23
N HIS A 334 -7.79 -51.96 -3.80
CA HIS A 334 -8.86 -52.80 -3.25
C HIS A 334 -9.39 -53.81 -4.28
N ARG A 335 -9.62 -53.38 -5.53
CA ARG A 335 -10.00 -54.30 -6.63
C ARG A 335 -8.92 -55.33 -6.91
N SER A 336 -7.64 -54.94 -6.88
CA SER A 336 -6.52 -55.87 -7.09
C SER A 336 -6.45 -56.92 -6.00
N GLN A 337 -6.65 -56.55 -4.74
CA GLN A 337 -6.67 -57.49 -3.61
C GLN A 337 -7.83 -58.48 -3.74
N GLN A 338 -9.05 -57.98 -4.01
CA GLN A 338 -10.23 -58.84 -4.20
C GLN A 338 -10.11 -59.75 -5.43
N ALA A 339 -9.58 -59.25 -6.54
CA ALA A 339 -9.37 -60.04 -7.75
C ALA A 339 -8.34 -61.14 -7.53
N LEU A 340 -7.24 -60.88 -6.80
CA LEU A 340 -6.27 -61.92 -6.44
C LEU A 340 -6.90 -63.00 -5.57
N ALA A 341 -7.64 -62.63 -4.52
CA ALA A 341 -8.31 -63.57 -3.64
C ALA A 341 -9.31 -64.45 -4.41
N THR A 342 -10.14 -63.85 -5.26
CA THR A 342 -11.14 -64.57 -6.07
C THR A 342 -10.49 -65.44 -7.14
N ALA A 343 -9.44 -64.96 -7.81
CA ALA A 343 -8.74 -65.73 -8.83
C ALA A 343 -7.99 -66.92 -8.23
N TRP A 344 -7.41 -66.75 -7.04
CA TRP A 344 -6.75 -67.82 -6.30
C TRP A 344 -7.74 -68.86 -5.80
N ASP A 345 -8.86 -68.43 -5.20
CA ASP A 345 -9.94 -69.31 -4.75
C ASP A 345 -10.47 -70.16 -5.92
N ARG A 346 -10.75 -69.51 -7.06
CA ARG A 346 -11.17 -70.22 -8.29
C ARG A 346 -10.09 -71.14 -8.83
N TYR A 347 -8.83 -70.74 -8.82
CA TYR A 347 -7.72 -71.60 -9.27
C TYR A 347 -7.60 -72.87 -8.41
N VAL A 348 -7.70 -72.73 -7.08
CA VAL A 348 -7.72 -73.86 -6.14
C VAL A 348 -8.97 -74.71 -6.36
N GLN A 349 -10.14 -74.10 -6.55
CA GLN A 349 -11.42 -74.81 -6.69
C GLN A 349 -11.55 -75.56 -8.02
N VAL A 350 -11.14 -74.97 -9.15
CA VAL A 350 -11.16 -75.65 -10.46
C VAL A 350 -10.19 -76.83 -10.47
N ARG A 351 -9.00 -76.67 -9.87
CA ARG A 351 -8.05 -77.78 -9.74
C ARG A 351 -8.55 -78.91 -8.84
N THR A 352 -9.25 -78.59 -7.75
CA THR A 352 -9.78 -79.59 -6.80
C THR A 352 -11.06 -80.27 -7.30
N SER A 353 -11.92 -79.58 -8.05
CA SER A 353 -13.21 -80.12 -8.54
C SER A 353 -13.12 -80.89 -9.85
N ALA A 354 -12.14 -80.60 -10.71
CA ALA A 354 -11.96 -81.31 -11.98
C ALA A 354 -11.36 -82.72 -11.83
N GLY A 355 -11.03 -83.16 -10.61
CA GLY A 355 -10.42 -84.48 -10.37
C GLY A 355 -9.01 -84.66 -10.99
N GLU A 356 -8.52 -83.67 -11.74
CA GLU A 356 -7.25 -83.76 -12.45
C GLU A 356 -6.05 -83.55 -11.53
N ILE A 357 -6.16 -82.85 -10.39
CA ILE A 357 -5.06 -82.65 -9.44
C ILE A 357 -5.61 -82.47 -8.01
N GLY A 358 -5.57 -83.53 -7.19
CA GLY A 358 -5.55 -83.32 -5.73
C GLY A 358 -4.32 -82.47 -5.40
N SER A 359 -4.46 -81.39 -4.61
CA SER A 359 -3.32 -80.52 -4.25
C SER A 359 -2.06 -81.34 -4.00
N PHE A 360 -1.05 -81.19 -4.85
CA PHE A 360 0.10 -82.07 -4.81
C PHE A 360 1.00 -81.66 -3.64
N GLY A 361 1.15 -82.56 -2.66
CA GLY A 361 2.30 -82.53 -1.77
C GLY A 361 3.50 -83.14 -2.47
N PHE A 362 4.67 -82.49 -2.41
CA PHE A 362 5.94 -83.09 -2.83
C PHE A 362 6.63 -83.68 -1.60
N ASP A 363 6.66 -85.00 -1.48
CA ASP A 363 7.50 -85.69 -0.49
C ASP A 363 8.89 -85.95 -1.09
N LEU A 364 9.87 -85.11 -0.73
CA LEU A 364 11.25 -85.24 -1.18
C LEU A 364 12.02 -86.39 -0.49
N GLN A 365 11.44 -87.03 0.54
CA GLN A 365 12.14 -88.07 1.32
C GLN A 365 11.80 -89.51 0.88
N ARG A 366 10.73 -89.72 0.11
CA ARG A 366 10.32 -91.07 -0.35
C ARG A 366 10.29 -91.18 -1.87
N ALA A 367 11.45 -91.35 -2.51
CA ALA A 367 11.56 -92.17 -3.73
C ALA A 367 13.01 -92.41 -4.17
N PRO A 368 13.46 -93.67 -4.32
CA PRO A 368 14.62 -94.03 -5.13
C PRO A 368 14.39 -93.90 -6.65
N SER A 369 13.14 -93.65 -7.08
CA SER A 369 12.76 -93.54 -8.49
C SER A 369 11.48 -92.70 -8.64
N GLY A 370 11.64 -91.38 -8.79
CA GLY A 370 10.58 -90.45 -9.23
C GLY A 370 9.61 -89.97 -8.16
N SER A 371 9.41 -88.65 -8.11
CA SER A 371 8.46 -87.93 -7.27
C SER A 371 7.05 -88.50 -7.38
N ALA A 372 6.53 -89.08 -6.28
CA ALA A 372 5.16 -89.56 -6.23
C ALA A 372 4.20 -88.41 -5.88
N LEU A 373 3.18 -88.21 -6.72
CA LEU A 373 2.10 -87.26 -6.47
C LEU A 373 1.10 -87.88 -5.49
N MET A 374 0.84 -87.24 -4.34
CA MET A 374 -0.19 -87.67 -3.39
C MET A 374 -1.44 -86.78 -3.47
N PRO A 375 -2.66 -87.34 -3.37
CA PRO A 375 -3.89 -86.57 -3.26
C PRO A 375 -3.99 -85.81 -1.92
N ALA A 376 -4.43 -84.55 -1.99
CA ALA A 376 -4.58 -83.64 -0.85
C ALA A 376 -5.61 -84.02 0.23
N SER A 377 -6.45 -85.00 -0.02
CA SER A 377 -7.49 -85.41 0.94
C SER A 377 -6.92 -85.98 2.24
N ASP A 378 -5.63 -86.33 2.24
CA ASP A 378 -4.91 -86.95 3.35
C ASP A 378 -3.90 -85.99 4.00
N LEU A 379 -4.18 -84.67 3.98
CA LEU A 379 -3.37 -83.67 4.68
C LEU A 379 -3.26 -84.02 6.18
N PRO A 380 -2.05 -84.31 6.68
CA PRO A 380 -1.82 -84.60 8.10
C PRO A 380 -2.41 -83.48 8.97
N PRO A 381 -3.03 -83.79 10.12
CA PRO A 381 -3.66 -82.80 10.99
C PRO A 381 -2.74 -81.61 11.32
N SER A 382 -1.45 -81.87 11.46
CA SER A 382 -0.42 -80.88 11.80
C SER A 382 -0.13 -79.83 10.71
N ILE A 383 -0.32 -80.17 9.43
CA ILE A 383 -0.19 -79.22 8.32
C ILE A 383 -1.43 -78.34 8.23
N ARG A 384 -2.61 -78.91 8.50
CA ARG A 384 -3.89 -78.19 8.49
C ARG A 384 -3.89 -77.06 9.52
N GLU A 385 -3.30 -77.32 10.69
CA GLU A 385 -3.18 -76.35 11.77
C GLU A 385 -2.26 -75.17 11.43
N ALA A 386 -1.14 -75.42 10.73
CA ALA A 386 -0.28 -74.35 10.21
C ALA A 386 -0.99 -73.52 9.13
N LEU A 387 -1.77 -74.17 8.25
CA LEU A 387 -2.54 -73.51 7.19
C LEU A 387 -3.69 -72.66 7.75
N SER A 388 -4.39 -73.13 8.79
CA SER A 388 -5.52 -72.41 9.40
C SER A 388 -5.09 -71.32 10.38
N SER A 389 -4.00 -71.52 11.11
CA SER A 389 -3.48 -70.54 12.05
C SER A 389 -2.70 -69.42 11.37
N GLY A 390 -2.14 -69.68 10.18
CA GLY A 390 -1.23 -68.75 9.52
C GLY A 390 0.08 -68.56 10.30
N ASP A 391 0.42 -69.48 11.19
CA ASP A 391 1.66 -69.45 11.97
C ASP A 391 2.43 -70.78 11.90
N VAL A 392 3.71 -70.73 12.26
CA VAL A 392 4.60 -71.90 12.28
C VAL A 392 4.12 -72.88 13.35
N HIS A 393 3.77 -74.10 12.93
CA HIS A 393 3.34 -75.17 13.82
C HIS A 393 4.42 -76.24 13.94
N ILE A 394 4.72 -76.67 15.17
CA ILE A 394 5.83 -77.58 15.47
C ILE A 394 5.30 -78.82 16.16
N VAL A 395 5.61 -80.00 15.61
CA VAL A 395 5.22 -81.30 16.16
C VAL A 395 6.45 -82.11 16.51
N ASN A 396 6.50 -82.62 17.74
CA ASN A 396 7.58 -83.47 18.22
C ASN A 396 7.17 -84.94 18.16
N ASN A 397 7.92 -85.76 17.42
CA ASN A 397 7.71 -87.21 17.32
C ASN A 397 8.94 -87.97 17.86
N GLU A 398 8.82 -89.29 18.06
CA GLU A 398 9.92 -90.18 18.50
C GLU A 398 11.17 -90.13 17.59
N ARG A 399 11.02 -89.64 16.35
CA ARG A 399 12.08 -89.54 15.33
C ARG A 399 12.68 -88.14 15.16
N GLY A 400 12.22 -87.14 15.92
CA GLY A 400 12.67 -85.74 15.82
C GLY A 400 11.52 -84.73 15.71
N GLN A 401 11.90 -83.46 15.54
CA GLN A 401 10.97 -82.33 15.45
C GLN A 401 10.58 -82.06 13.99
N ILE A 402 9.29 -81.95 13.71
CA ILE A 402 8.74 -81.59 12.39
C ILE A 402 8.17 -80.17 12.49
N VAL A 403 8.53 -79.32 11.54
CA VAL A 403 8.11 -77.91 11.49
C VAL A 403 7.33 -77.64 10.23
N HIS A 404 6.12 -77.13 10.41
CA HIS A 404 5.21 -76.74 9.36
C HIS A 404 5.15 -75.21 9.33
N ALA A 405 5.64 -74.59 8.27
CA ALA A 405 5.65 -73.15 8.11
C ALA A 405 4.71 -72.72 6.97
N PRO A 406 3.70 -71.88 7.22
CA PRO A 406 2.80 -71.41 6.19
C PRO A 406 3.51 -70.42 5.28
N VAL A 407 3.33 -70.57 3.97
CA VAL A 407 3.78 -69.63 2.95
C VAL A 407 2.68 -68.57 2.81
N ILE A 408 3.00 -67.35 3.22
CA ILE A 408 2.08 -66.22 3.28
C ILE A 408 2.55 -65.19 2.26
N PHE A 409 1.66 -64.82 1.35
CA PHE A 409 1.91 -63.74 0.40
C PHE A 409 0.84 -62.69 0.54
N ARG A 410 1.25 -61.45 0.89
CA ARG A 410 0.34 -60.31 1.10
C ARG A 410 -0.80 -60.59 2.09
N GLY A 411 -0.52 -61.37 3.15
CA GLY A 411 -1.48 -61.69 4.21
C GLY A 411 -2.34 -62.93 3.96
N GLU A 412 -2.25 -63.56 2.79
CA GLU A 412 -2.99 -64.77 2.43
C GLU A 412 -2.09 -66.01 2.52
N VAL A 413 -2.60 -67.10 3.13
CA VAL A 413 -1.87 -68.37 3.26
C VAL A 413 -2.00 -69.16 1.95
N LEU A 414 -0.91 -69.23 1.18
CA LEU A 414 -0.87 -69.90 -0.12
C LEU A 414 -0.59 -71.41 -0.01
N GLY A 415 0.01 -71.86 1.10
CA GLY A 415 0.42 -73.24 1.31
C GLY A 415 1.25 -73.39 2.59
N ALA A 416 1.83 -74.57 2.82
CA ALA A 416 2.71 -74.81 3.96
C ALA A 416 3.91 -75.66 3.54
N MET A 417 5.09 -75.28 4.02
CA MET A 417 6.33 -76.04 3.86
C MET A 417 6.55 -76.88 5.10
N THR A 418 6.98 -78.13 4.92
CA THR A 418 7.28 -79.04 6.03
C THR A 418 8.75 -79.41 6.04
N PHE A 419 9.39 -79.27 7.20
CA PHE A 419 10.79 -79.60 7.42
C PHE A 419 10.90 -80.58 8.58
N GLN A 420 11.67 -81.66 8.40
CA GLN A 420 12.01 -82.56 9.50
C GLN A 420 13.42 -82.27 9.99
N MET A 421 13.55 -81.98 11.29
CA MET A 421 14.82 -81.73 11.94
C MET A 421 15.55 -83.04 12.25
N PRO A 422 16.89 -83.08 12.12
CA PRO A 422 17.68 -84.23 12.55
C PRO A 422 17.48 -84.55 14.04
N PRO A 423 17.54 -85.83 14.44
CA PRO A 423 17.37 -86.22 15.84
C PRO A 423 18.40 -85.52 16.75
N GLY A 424 17.93 -84.92 17.85
CA GLY A 424 18.77 -84.17 18.80
C GLY A 424 18.98 -82.68 18.51
N ARG A 425 18.44 -82.14 17.41
CA ARG A 425 18.41 -80.69 17.12
C ARG A 425 16.99 -80.12 17.21
N LEU A 426 16.77 -79.26 18.19
CA LEU A 426 15.54 -78.45 18.31
C LEU A 426 15.80 -77.05 17.74
N LEU A 427 14.80 -76.48 17.07
CA LEU A 427 14.84 -75.08 16.62
C LEU A 427 14.79 -74.14 17.82
N SER A 428 15.67 -73.15 17.83
CA SER A 428 15.61 -72.02 18.75
C SER A 428 14.53 -71.02 18.34
N GLU A 429 14.04 -70.20 19.28
CA GLU A 429 13.07 -69.13 18.99
C GLU A 429 13.55 -68.21 17.86
N ARG A 430 14.83 -67.84 17.87
CA ARG A 430 15.43 -67.01 16.82
C ARG A 430 15.34 -67.64 15.43
N GLN A 431 15.43 -68.97 15.32
CA GLN A 431 15.30 -69.66 14.04
C GLN A 431 13.84 -69.77 13.60
N ILE A 432 12.90 -69.86 14.54
CA ILE A 432 11.46 -69.80 14.26
C ILE A 432 11.08 -68.41 13.74
N ASP A 433 11.62 -67.34 14.33
CA ASP A 433 11.41 -65.97 13.86
C ASP A 433 11.94 -65.75 12.43
N VAL A 434 13.14 -66.28 12.15
CA VAL A 434 13.71 -66.24 10.79
C VAL A 434 12.83 -67.01 9.81
N LEU A 435 12.32 -68.17 10.20
CA LEU A 435 11.42 -68.96 9.37
C LEU A 435 10.14 -68.18 9.08
N ARG A 436 9.52 -67.57 10.10
CA ARG A 436 8.33 -66.73 9.95
C ARG A 436 8.59 -65.53 9.02
N ALA A 437 9.77 -64.91 9.11
CA ALA A 437 10.18 -63.81 8.22
C ALA A 437 10.44 -64.26 6.78
N ILE A 438 10.93 -65.48 6.56
CA ILE A 438 11.13 -66.05 5.22
C ILE A 438 9.80 -66.42 4.58
N THR A 439 8.87 -66.98 5.36
CA THR A 439 7.60 -67.44 4.81
C THR A 439 6.53 -66.36 4.68
N SER A 440 6.75 -65.16 5.24
CA SER A 440 5.88 -63.98 5.10
C SER A 440 6.36 -62.94 4.07
N ARG A 441 7.48 -63.23 3.39
CA ARG A 441 8.00 -62.44 2.26
C ARG A 441 7.48 -62.98 0.94
#